data_AF-A0A2S5W5R4-F1
#
_entry.id   AF-A0A2S5W5R4-F1
#
_cell.length_a   1.000
_cell.length_b   1.000
_cell.length_c   1.000
_cell.angle_alpha   90.00
_cell.angle_beta   90.00
_cell.angle_gamma   90.00
#
_symmetry.space_group_name_H-M   'P 1'
#
loop_
_entity.id
_entity.type
_entity.pdbx_description
1 polymer ?
#
loop_
_entity_poly.entity_id
_entity_poly.type
_entity_poly.pdbx_seq_one_letter_code
_entity_poly.pdbx_strand_id
1 'polypeptide(L)'
;MQVQLWSSSFCGACASTRAVLERAHQLVPDAALTEFNVALSPAAADTAGIVATPTVIISADDGTEVFRAAGVPTLPQVLHALAQAL
;
A
#
# COMPACT_ATOMS: atom_id res chain seq x y z
N MET A 1 8.61 9.43 0.64
CA MET A 1 7.54 8.68 -0.04
C MET A 1 6.74 7.87 0.97
N GLN A 2 5.42 7.74 0.79
CA GLN A 2 4.56 6.94 1.67
C GLN A 2 3.97 5.75 0.93
N VAL A 3 3.93 4.59 1.59
CA VAL A 3 3.30 3.35 1.12
C VAL A 3 2.27 2.92 2.16
N GLN A 4 1.01 2.89 1.77
CA GLN A 4 -0.10 2.48 2.63
C GLN A 4 -0.66 1.14 2.16
N LEU A 5 -0.76 0.17 3.06
CA LEU A 5 -1.50 -1.07 2.84
C LEU A 5 -2.80 -1.03 3.63
N TRP A 6 -3.93 -1.05 2.94
CA TRP A 6 -5.25 -1.24 3.53
C TRP A 6 -5.61 -2.73 3.48
N SER A 7 -5.68 -3.35 4.65
CA SER A 7 -5.83 -4.79 4.82
C SER A 7 -7.04 -5.16 5.68
N SER A 8 -7.30 -6.46 5.79
CA SER A 8 -8.25 -7.03 6.73
C SER A 8 -7.62 -8.24 7.44
N SER A 9 -8.13 -8.57 8.63
CA SER A 9 -7.54 -9.59 9.52
C SER A 9 -7.54 -11.00 8.93
N PHE A 10 -8.50 -11.30 8.03
CA PHE A 10 -8.70 -12.63 7.47
C PHE A 10 -8.68 -12.58 5.94
N CYS A 11 -7.50 -12.27 5.39
CA CYS A 11 -7.33 -12.04 3.96
C CYS A 11 -6.00 -12.62 3.46
N GLY A 12 -6.06 -13.74 2.73
CA GLY A 12 -4.88 -14.38 2.15
C GLY A 12 -4.13 -13.48 1.16
N ALA A 13 -4.88 -12.74 0.33
CA ALA A 13 -4.31 -11.75 -0.59
C ALA A 13 -3.57 -10.62 0.15
N CYS A 14 -4.01 -10.24 1.35
CA CYS A 14 -3.36 -9.24 2.17
C CYS A 14 -2.02 -9.76 2.70
N ALA A 15 -1.93 -11.04 3.08
CA ALA A 15 -0.66 -11.67 3.42
C ALA A 15 0.31 -11.69 2.24
N SER A 16 -0.16 -12.03 1.02
CA SER A 16 0.67 -11.94 -0.20
C SER A 16 1.16 -10.51 -0.45
N THR A 17 0.29 -9.51 -0.23
CA THR A 17 0.65 -8.09 -0.42
C THR A 17 1.72 -7.65 0.58
N ARG A 18 1.61 -8.06 1.86
CA ARG A 18 2.66 -7.78 2.87
C ARG A 18 4.02 -8.30 2.43
N ALA A 19 4.09 -9.53 1.90
CA ALA A 19 5.34 -10.11 1.43
C ALA A 19 5.95 -9.30 0.26
N VAL A 20 5.12 -8.80 -0.66
CA VAL A 20 5.58 -7.94 -1.76
C VAL A 20 6.10 -6.60 -1.23
N LEU A 21 5.38 -5.96 -0.31
CA LEU A 21 5.76 -4.67 0.26
C LEU A 21 7.00 -4.77 1.16
N GLU A 22 7.15 -5.85 1.92
CA GLU A 22 8.36 -6.13 2.69
C GLU A 22 9.57 -6.26 1.76
N ARG A 23 9.41 -6.98 0.64
CA ARG A 23 10.48 -7.09 -0.36
C ARG A 23 10.81 -5.74 -1.01
N ALA A 24 9.81 -4.91 -1.27
CA ALA A 24 10.03 -3.56 -1.80
C ALA A 24 10.76 -2.67 -0.79
N HIS A 25 10.38 -2.72 0.49
CA HIS A 25 11.01 -1.94 1.56
C HIS A 25 12.48 -2.34 1.78
N GLN A 26 12.83 -3.62 1.62
CA GLN A 26 14.23 -4.07 1.62
C GLN A 26 15.07 -3.46 0.48
N LEU A 27 14.44 -3.11 -0.65
CA LEU A 27 15.12 -2.54 -1.82
C LEU A 27 15.11 -1.01 -1.80
N VAL A 28 14.08 -0.40 -1.21
CA VAL A 28 13.90 1.05 -1.08
C VAL A 28 13.53 1.38 0.38
N PRO A 29 14.52 1.44 1.29
CA PRO A 29 14.27 1.65 2.72
C PRO A 29 13.64 3.00 3.07
N ASP A 30 13.86 4.01 2.22
CA ASP A 30 13.34 5.38 2.42
C ASP A 30 11.82 5.49 2.22
N ALA A 31 11.17 4.44 1.69
CA ALA A 31 9.73 4.38 1.56
C ALA A 31 9.07 3.99 2.90
N ALA A 32 8.29 4.91 3.48
CA ALA A 32 7.60 4.69 4.73
C ALA A 32 6.38 3.78 4.54
N LEU A 33 6.46 2.52 4.99
CA LEU A 33 5.38 1.55 4.92
C LEU A 33 4.48 1.63 6.17
N THR A 34 3.19 1.85 5.97
CA THR A 34 2.16 1.80 7.03
C THR A 34 1.03 0.86 6.63
N GLU A 35 0.63 -0.04 7.53
CA GLU A 35 -0.52 -0.92 7.34
C GLU A 35 -1.71 -0.45 8.19
N PHE A 36 -2.90 -0.39 7.57
CA PHE A 36 -4.17 -0.07 8.20
C PHE A 36 -5.14 -1.24 8.05
N ASN A 37 -5.74 -1.67 9.15
CA ASN A 37 -6.83 -2.65 9.11
C ASN A 37 -8.17 -1.92 8.96
N VAL A 38 -8.89 -2.17 7.86
CA VAL A 38 -10.16 -1.49 7.55
C VAL A 38 -11.23 -1.72 8.62
N ALA A 39 -11.21 -2.84 9.35
CA ALA A 39 -12.16 -3.11 10.43
C ALA A 39 -11.85 -2.33 11.71
N LEU A 40 -10.59 -1.94 11.92
CA LEU A 40 -10.17 -1.14 13.08
C LEU A 40 -10.26 0.37 12.80
N SER A 41 -10.20 0.76 11.52
CA SER A 41 -10.18 2.17 11.08
C SER A 41 -11.16 2.44 9.92
N PRO A 42 -12.48 2.18 10.08
CA PRO A 42 -13.44 2.27 8.99
C PRO A 42 -13.57 3.69 8.41
N ALA A 43 -13.63 4.73 9.27
CA ALA A 43 -13.71 6.11 8.80
C ALA A 43 -12.48 6.55 7.98
N ALA A 44 -11.30 6.04 8.33
CA ALA A 44 -10.08 6.32 7.57
C ALA A 44 -10.10 5.58 6.22
N ALA A 45 -10.61 4.34 6.19
CA ALA A 45 -10.77 3.57 4.96
C ALA A 45 -11.79 4.24 4.00
N ASP A 46 -12.91 4.73 4.53
CA ASP A 46 -13.90 5.49 3.75
C ASP A 46 -13.30 6.77 3.18
N THR A 47 -12.58 7.54 4.00
CA THR A 47 -11.89 8.77 3.58
C THR A 47 -10.84 8.50 2.49
N ALA A 48 -10.13 7.38 2.58
CA ALA A 48 -9.15 6.94 1.58
C ALA A 48 -9.78 6.28 0.33
N GLY A 49 -11.11 6.16 0.28
CA GLY A 49 -11.85 5.58 -0.85
C GLY A 49 -11.59 4.08 -1.02
N ILE A 50 -11.42 3.35 0.08
CA ILE A 50 -11.11 1.91 0.05
C ILE A 50 -12.38 1.10 -0.16
N VAL A 51 -12.52 0.53 -1.36
CA VAL A 51 -13.69 -0.30 -1.72
C VAL A 51 -13.44 -1.80 -1.51
N ALA A 52 -12.18 -2.24 -1.51
CA ALA A 52 -11.79 -3.64 -1.33
C ALA A 52 -10.42 -3.78 -0.65
N THR A 53 -10.21 -4.89 0.04
CA THR A 53 -8.90 -5.28 0.58
C THR A 53 -8.30 -6.45 -0.21
N PRO A 54 -6.97 -6.49 -0.43
CA PRO A 54 -6.01 -5.45 -0.10
C PRO A 54 -6.13 -4.26 -1.05
N THR A 55 -5.85 -3.05 -0.57
CA THR A 55 -5.57 -1.88 -1.43
C THR A 55 -4.23 -1.28 -1.03
N VAL A 56 -3.36 -1.05 -2.00
CA VAL A 56 -2.09 -0.33 -1.80
C VAL A 56 -2.20 1.05 -2.40
N ILE A 57 -1.79 2.07 -1.65
CA ILE A 57 -1.65 3.45 -2.11
C ILE A 57 -0.19 3.85 -1.93
N ILE A 58 0.41 4.44 -2.95
CA ILE A 58 1.76 5.01 -2.89
C ILE A 58 1.67 6.49 -3.24
N SER A 59 2.29 7.32 -2.40
CA SER A 59 2.31 8.77 -2.57
C SER A 59 3.72 9.34 -2.47
N ALA A 60 3.97 10.40 -3.23
CA ALA A 60 5.15 11.25 -3.10
C ALA A 60 5.12 12.03 -1.77
N ASP A 61 6.24 12.67 -1.41
CA ASP A 61 6.37 13.41 -0.16
C ASP A 61 5.50 14.67 -0.08
N ASP A 62 5.06 15.18 -1.23
CA ASP A 62 4.08 16.27 -1.33
C ASP A 62 2.62 15.81 -1.15
N GLY A 63 2.41 14.50 -0.94
CA GLY A 63 1.10 13.89 -0.76
C GLY A 63 0.42 13.46 -2.07
N THR A 64 1.04 13.68 -3.23
CA THR A 64 0.50 13.25 -4.53
C THR A 64 0.44 11.73 -4.61
N GLU A 65 -0.75 11.16 -4.79
CA GLU A 65 -0.94 9.74 -5.07
C GLU A 65 -0.42 9.42 -6.47
N VAL A 66 0.63 8.59 -6.55
CA VAL A 66 1.24 8.17 -7.82
C VAL A 66 0.79 6.77 -8.25
N PHE A 67 0.26 5.98 -7.32
CA PHE A 67 -0.18 4.62 -7.59
C PHE A 67 -1.24 4.15 -6.61
N ARG A 68 -2.23 3.44 -7.14
CA ARG A 68 -3.23 2.68 -6.39
C ARG A 68 -3.47 1.33 -7.04
N ALA A 69 -3.46 0.28 -6.22
CA ALA A 69 -3.83 -1.06 -6.65
C ALA A 69 -4.83 -1.67 -5.68
N ALA A 70 -5.99 -2.05 -6.19
CA ALA A 70 -6.91 -2.96 -5.50
C ALA A 70 -6.56 -4.40 -5.89
N GLY A 71 -6.25 -5.25 -4.90
CA GLY A 71 -5.68 -6.58 -5.10
C GLY A 71 -4.17 -6.62 -4.84
N VAL A 72 -3.55 -7.75 -5.14
CA VAL A 72 -2.12 -7.98 -4.86
C VAL A 72 -1.28 -7.35 -5.97
N PRO A 73 -0.53 -6.26 -5.71
CA PRO A 73 0.39 -5.72 -6.70
C PRO A 73 1.60 -6.64 -6.86
N THR A 74 2.25 -6.57 -8.01
CA THR A 74 3.54 -7.21 -8.24
C THR A 74 4.68 -6.35 -7.69
N LEU A 75 5.81 -6.97 -7.34
CA LEU A 75 6.99 -6.23 -6.90
C LEU A 75 7.46 -5.18 -7.93
N PRO A 76 7.54 -5.47 -9.25
CA PRO A 76 7.88 -4.45 -10.25
C PRO A 76 6.92 -3.26 -10.29
N GLN A 77 5.61 -3.47 -10.09
CA GLN A 77 4.65 -2.37 -10.02
C GLN A 77 4.92 -1.45 -8.83
N VAL A 78 5.19 -2.03 -7.66
CA VAL A 78 5.52 -1.26 -6.44
C VAL A 78 6.83 -0.48 -6.64
N LEU A 79 7.88 -1.12 -7.17
CA LEU A 79 9.16 -0.45 -7.42
C LEU A 79 9.05 0.66 -8.46
N HIS A 80 8.26 0.46 -9.51
CA HIS A 80 8.01 1.49 -10.51
C HIS A 80 7.29 2.70 -9.89
N ALA A 81 6.24 2.45 -9.11
CA ALA A 81 5.51 3.51 -8.41
C ALA A 81 6.39 4.27 -7.41
N LEU A 82 7.25 3.57 -6.66
CA LEU A 82 8.22 4.21 -5.77
C LEU A 82 9.20 5.10 -6.54
N ALA A 83 9.65 4.68 -7.72
CA ALA A 83 10.50 5.51 -8.58
C ALA A 83 9.78 6.77 -9.11
N GLN A 84 8.44 6.72 -9.26
CA GLN A 84 7.62 7.88 -9.63
C GLN A 84 7.35 8.83 -8.45
N ALA A 85 7.55 8.37 -7.22
CA ALA A 85 7.29 9.12 -5.99
C ALA A 85 8.52 9.90 -5.47
N LEU A 86 9.68 9.73 -6.12
CA LEU A 86 10.91 10.50 -5.89
C LEU A 86 10.75 11.95 -6.34
#